data_AF-A0A1R2BD95-F1
#
_entry.id   AF-A0A1R2BD95-F1
#
_cell.length_a   1.000
_cell.length_b   1.000
_cell.length_c   1.000
_cell.angle_alpha   90.00
_cell.angle_beta   90.00
_cell.angle_gamma   90.00
#
_symmetry.space_group_name_H-M   'P 1'
#
loop_
_entity.id
_entity.type
_entity.pdbx_description
1 polymer ?
#
loop_
_entity_poly.entity_id
_entity_poly.type
_entity_poly.pdbx_seq_one_letter_code
_entity_poly.pdbx_strand_id
1 'polypeptide(L)'
;MKKHNQPLSEQKKISITSLPNTVKSSKPIFLSRSTLKKHVIDCDLTELLLSILCINCQEMIPVELIAKHSKACIAVTEEVKIVESTYSVDEWIFKIQKLKNFLENTIKSHLKPVDKNTIIVLLRVMNQIIIDYSDESLTNATISLNGIMENFRGTFNTRIYIERLFSLLNSLEKVVKNNQDIKNDDAKELIKVKTRPTKDLKIKTDYFKSEKDIVENKFLRNDRSKSPYGKKIEDIDSDLGSKKSDCSWVSTAQYDFSPLTREDDMSPILKKVYETCDEDMQKYFYSLCLGLKIKYSQKEKGKVRLSNRKMFRQAIDTGIPPEEWYSFINSQINDPDPKLLLGPPRKRTNIKTLQSFESIIEEKTNS
;
A
#
# COMPACT_ATOMS: atom_id res chain seq x y z
N MET A 1 65.59 11.97 -42.34
CA MET A 1 65.20 10.56 -42.61
C MET A 1 64.21 10.56 -43.78
N LYS A 2 64.20 9.50 -44.62
CA LYS A 2 63.38 9.42 -45.85
C LYS A 2 62.07 8.63 -45.63
N LYS A 3 61.14 8.77 -46.59
CA LYS A 3 59.88 7.99 -46.81
C LYS A 3 58.70 8.40 -45.92
N HIS A 4 57.45 8.41 -46.40
CA HIS A 4 56.92 8.43 -47.78
C HIS A 4 55.48 8.98 -47.74
N ASN A 5 55.10 9.85 -48.68
CA ASN A 5 53.69 10.01 -49.05
C ASN A 5 53.34 8.97 -50.13
N GLN A 6 52.16 8.36 -50.04
CA GLN A 6 51.40 7.91 -51.22
C GLN A 6 49.89 7.76 -50.90
N PRO A 7 48.97 7.99 -51.86
CA PRO A 7 47.53 8.05 -51.60
C PRO A 7 46.70 7.03 -52.42
N LEU A 8 45.38 7.28 -52.46
CA LEU A 8 44.36 6.82 -53.43
C LEU A 8 43.71 5.42 -53.27
N SER A 9 42.41 5.49 -52.96
CA SER A 9 41.28 4.83 -53.64
C SER A 9 41.33 3.36 -54.08
N GLU A 10 40.38 2.58 -53.56
CA GLU A 10 39.74 1.49 -54.32
C GLU A 10 38.22 1.52 -54.13
N GLN A 11 37.48 1.86 -55.19
CA GLN A 11 36.03 1.76 -55.25
C GLN A 11 35.62 0.33 -55.61
N LYS A 12 35.08 -0.43 -54.65
CA LYS A 12 34.51 -1.75 -54.94
C LYS A 12 33.17 -1.62 -55.67
N LYS A 13 33.20 -1.79 -57.00
CA LYS A 13 32.01 -2.12 -57.79
C LYS A 13 31.42 -3.43 -57.28
N ILE A 14 30.20 -3.40 -56.74
CA ILE A 14 29.42 -4.61 -56.48
C ILE A 14 28.50 -4.81 -57.68
N SER A 15 28.77 -5.85 -58.46
CA SER A 15 27.95 -6.22 -59.62
C SER A 15 26.59 -6.75 -59.15
N ILE A 16 25.52 -6.15 -59.65
CA ILE A 16 24.16 -6.65 -59.46
C ILE A 16 24.00 -7.91 -60.32
N THR A 17 24.05 -9.08 -59.69
CA THR A 17 23.68 -10.35 -60.33
C THR A 17 22.18 -10.60 -60.19
N SER A 18 21.58 -11.06 -61.29
CA SER A 18 20.14 -11.25 -61.45
C SER A 18 19.56 -12.36 -60.59
N LEU A 19 18.42 -12.09 -59.95
CA LEU A 19 17.58 -13.09 -59.31
C LEU A 19 16.85 -13.95 -60.37
N PRO A 20 16.90 -15.29 -60.28
CA PRO A 20 16.08 -16.16 -61.12
C PRO A 20 14.63 -16.24 -60.60
N ASN A 21 13.67 -15.90 -61.46
CA ASN A 21 12.25 -16.11 -61.19
C ASN A 21 11.94 -17.61 -61.03
N THR A 22 11.46 -18.02 -59.85
CA THR A 22 10.92 -19.36 -59.63
C THR A 22 9.47 -19.30 -59.14
N VAL A 23 8.55 -19.19 -60.11
CA VAL A 23 7.12 -19.47 -59.88
C VAL A 23 6.97 -20.96 -59.57
N LYS A 24 6.52 -21.32 -58.35
CA LYS A 24 6.04 -22.68 -58.03
C LYS A 24 5.03 -22.70 -56.87
N SER A 25 3.77 -22.87 -57.27
CA SER A 25 2.58 -23.28 -56.49
C SER A 25 2.63 -23.28 -54.96
N SER A 26 1.88 -22.35 -54.36
CA SER A 26 1.38 -22.46 -52.99
C SER A 26 0.33 -23.57 -52.86
N LYS A 27 0.72 -24.74 -52.33
CA LYS A 27 -0.25 -25.69 -51.78
C LYS A 27 -0.69 -25.18 -50.39
N PRO A 28 -1.99 -25.08 -50.08
CA PRO A 28 -2.43 -24.72 -48.74
C PRO A 28 -2.06 -25.83 -47.75
N ILE A 29 -1.10 -25.56 -46.88
CA ILE A 29 -0.75 -26.46 -45.79
C ILE A 29 -1.89 -26.41 -44.76
N PHE A 30 -2.79 -27.40 -44.83
CA PHE A 30 -3.77 -27.65 -43.78
C PHE A 30 -3.03 -28.14 -42.52
N LEU A 31 -2.59 -27.20 -41.69
CA LEU A 31 -2.12 -27.49 -40.34
C LEU A 31 -3.29 -28.06 -39.53
N SER A 32 -3.13 -29.30 -39.10
CA SER A 32 -4.12 -30.03 -38.32
C SER A 32 -4.39 -29.33 -36.98
N ARG A 33 -5.67 -29.15 -36.64
CA ARG A 33 -6.12 -28.56 -35.36
C ARG A 33 -5.71 -29.36 -34.10
N SER A 34 -4.97 -30.46 -34.23
CA SER A 34 -4.63 -31.39 -33.16
C SER A 34 -3.38 -31.04 -32.35
N THR A 35 -2.55 -30.07 -32.78
CA THR A 35 -1.39 -29.59 -32.00
C THR A 35 -1.74 -28.49 -30.99
N LEU A 36 -3.00 -28.03 -30.92
CA LEU A 36 -3.49 -27.01 -29.97
C LEU A 36 -3.65 -27.53 -28.52
N LYS A 37 -2.84 -28.50 -28.10
CA LYS A 37 -2.79 -29.08 -26.74
C LYS A 37 -1.35 -29.26 -26.25
N LYS A 38 -0.56 -28.19 -26.30
CA LYS A 38 0.65 -28.05 -25.45
C LYS A 38 1.16 -26.61 -25.24
N HIS A 39 0.31 -25.59 -25.40
CA HIS A 39 0.47 -24.40 -24.57
C HIS A 39 0.01 -24.75 -23.16
N VAL A 40 0.90 -25.41 -22.42
CA VAL A 40 0.94 -25.23 -20.98
C VAL A 40 1.18 -23.75 -20.76
N ILE A 41 0.26 -23.17 -20.01
CA ILE A 41 0.14 -21.76 -19.71
C ILE A 41 1.50 -21.19 -19.26
N ASP A 42 2.11 -20.30 -20.06
CA ASP A 42 3.31 -19.52 -19.70
C ASP A 42 2.99 -18.44 -18.62
N CYS A 43 2.28 -18.81 -17.56
CA CYS A 43 2.02 -17.93 -16.41
C CYS A 43 3.21 -17.86 -15.45
N ASP A 44 3.97 -18.94 -15.32
CA ASP A 44 4.91 -19.17 -14.20
C ASP A 44 6.11 -18.21 -14.13
N LEU A 45 6.44 -17.50 -15.21
CA LEU A 45 7.56 -16.53 -15.20
C LEU A 45 7.15 -15.10 -14.80
N THR A 46 5.84 -14.80 -14.71
CA THR A 46 5.37 -13.45 -14.40
C THR A 46 5.16 -13.21 -12.90
N GLU A 47 4.97 -14.25 -12.10
CA GLU A 47 4.83 -14.12 -10.63
C GLU A 47 6.18 -13.98 -9.91
N LEU A 48 7.26 -14.56 -10.48
CA LEU A 48 8.65 -14.54 -9.97
C LEU A 48 9.33 -13.15 -9.90
N LEU A 49 8.62 -12.07 -10.24
CA LEU A 49 9.15 -10.71 -10.29
C LEU A 49 8.48 -9.73 -9.33
N LEU A 50 7.48 -10.19 -8.57
CA LEU A 50 6.87 -9.37 -7.52
C LEU A 50 7.74 -9.42 -6.25
N SER A 51 8.15 -8.27 -5.76
CA SER A 51 8.88 -8.13 -4.49
C SER A 51 8.20 -7.12 -3.58
N ILE A 52 8.10 -7.45 -2.29
CA ILE A 52 7.43 -6.66 -1.27
C ILE A 52 8.47 -5.98 -0.37
N LEU A 53 8.18 -4.75 0.06
CA LEU A 53 9.02 -4.04 1.02
C LEU A 53 8.93 -4.68 2.40
N CYS A 54 10.06 -5.07 2.99
CA CYS A 54 10.13 -5.29 4.41
C CYS A 54 10.28 -3.95 5.14
N ILE A 55 9.34 -3.60 6.03
CA ILE A 55 9.40 -2.37 6.84
C ILE A 55 10.59 -2.36 7.81
N ASN A 56 11.03 -3.54 8.27
CA ASN A 56 12.06 -3.66 9.29
C ASN A 56 13.49 -3.41 8.76
N CYS A 57 13.80 -3.79 7.52
CA CYS A 57 15.13 -3.59 6.91
C CYS A 57 15.13 -2.70 5.65
N GLN A 58 13.96 -2.24 5.22
CA GLN A 58 13.74 -1.46 3.98
C GLN A 58 14.20 -2.18 2.69
N GLU A 59 14.36 -3.50 2.72
CA GLU A 59 14.73 -4.32 1.56
C GLU A 59 13.52 -4.81 0.77
N MET A 60 13.75 -5.07 -0.52
CA MET A 60 12.76 -5.64 -1.44
C MET A 60 12.89 -7.16 -1.46
N ILE A 61 11.88 -7.85 -0.94
CA ILE A 61 11.87 -9.29 -0.72
C ILE A 61 11.00 -9.96 -1.79
N PRO A 62 11.56 -10.83 -2.66
CA PRO A 62 10.78 -11.65 -3.60
C PRO A 62 9.73 -12.48 -2.88
N VAL A 63 8.56 -12.65 -3.49
CA VAL A 63 7.40 -13.32 -2.87
C VAL A 63 7.75 -14.71 -2.32
N GLU A 64 8.53 -15.49 -3.07
CA GLU A 64 9.00 -16.81 -2.67
C GLU A 64 9.94 -16.82 -1.44
N LEU A 65 10.57 -15.68 -1.12
CA LEU A 65 11.47 -15.54 0.03
C LEU A 65 10.79 -14.93 1.27
N ILE A 66 9.58 -14.38 1.17
CA ILE A 66 8.88 -13.70 2.28
C ILE A 66 8.81 -14.58 3.53
N ALA A 67 8.39 -15.86 3.40
CA ALA A 67 8.23 -16.77 4.53
C ALA A 67 9.55 -17.20 5.20
N LYS A 68 10.69 -17.03 4.51
CA LYS A 68 12.03 -17.20 5.08
C LYS A 68 12.50 -15.90 5.74
N HIS A 69 12.29 -14.77 5.07
CA HIS A 69 12.69 -13.46 5.54
C HIS A 69 11.95 -13.04 6.82
N SER A 70 10.64 -13.25 6.91
CA SER A 70 9.83 -12.87 8.08
C SER A 70 10.21 -13.61 9.36
N LYS A 71 10.86 -14.77 9.26
CA LYS A 71 11.41 -15.52 10.42
C LYS A 71 12.75 -14.95 10.92
N ALA A 72 13.46 -14.20 10.08
CA ALA A 72 14.75 -13.61 10.42
C ALA A 72 14.64 -12.11 10.74
N CYS A 73 13.85 -11.37 9.97
CA CYS A 73 13.70 -9.92 10.09
C CYS A 73 12.54 -9.57 11.04
N ILE A 74 12.69 -9.93 12.31
CA ILE A 74 11.66 -9.75 13.37
C ILE A 74 11.67 -8.35 14.01
N ALA A 75 12.71 -7.56 13.80
CA ALA A 75 12.88 -6.24 14.40
C ALA A 75 13.53 -5.26 13.40
N VAL A 76 13.25 -3.97 13.57
CA VAL A 76 13.82 -2.89 12.74
C VAL A 76 15.34 -2.86 12.91
N THR A 77 16.08 -2.84 11.79
CA THR A 77 17.55 -2.79 11.80
C THR A 77 18.06 -1.44 12.28
N GLU A 78 19.25 -1.40 12.88
CA GLU A 78 19.81 -0.16 13.43
C GLU A 78 20.06 0.89 12.34
N GLU A 79 20.45 0.47 11.13
CA GLU A 79 20.52 1.32 9.92
C GLU A 79 19.20 2.06 9.70
N VAL A 80 18.07 1.33 9.69
CA VAL A 80 16.74 1.91 9.42
C VAL A 80 16.32 2.83 10.56
N LYS A 81 16.55 2.46 11.83
CA LYS A 81 16.23 3.33 12.98
C LYS A 81 16.96 4.67 12.91
N ILE A 82 18.27 4.65 12.65
CA ILE A 82 19.08 5.87 12.55
C ILE A 82 18.52 6.76 11.44
N VAL A 83 18.29 6.19 10.27
CA VAL A 83 17.89 6.90 9.05
C VAL A 83 16.44 7.42 9.10
N GLU A 84 15.50 6.67 9.69
CA GLU A 84 14.10 7.13 9.85
C GLU A 84 13.95 8.15 10.99
N SER A 85 14.88 8.19 11.96
CA SER A 85 14.83 9.16 13.06
C SER A 85 15.17 10.60 12.66
N THR A 86 15.87 10.80 11.54
CA THR A 86 16.34 12.13 11.12
C THR A 86 15.40 12.86 10.16
N TYR A 87 14.47 12.15 9.50
CA TYR A 87 13.56 12.68 8.46
C TYR A 87 14.25 13.61 7.45
N SER A 88 15.48 13.25 7.06
CA SER A 88 16.38 14.06 6.25
C SER A 88 16.35 13.67 4.77
N VAL A 89 17.09 14.39 3.93
CA VAL A 89 17.36 13.99 2.54
C VAL A 89 17.95 12.57 2.48
N ASP A 90 18.80 12.22 3.45
CA ASP A 90 19.49 10.93 3.53
C ASP A 90 18.51 9.75 3.65
N GLU A 91 17.34 9.94 4.28
CA GLU A 91 16.29 8.91 4.37
C GLU A 91 15.78 8.50 2.99
N TRP A 92 15.50 9.48 2.14
CA TRP A 92 14.98 9.24 0.80
C TRP A 92 16.08 8.74 -0.13
N ILE A 93 17.31 9.25 -0.01
CA ILE A 93 18.48 8.73 -0.73
C ILE A 93 18.75 7.26 -0.34
N PHE A 94 18.69 6.89 0.94
CA PHE A 94 18.82 5.51 1.41
C PHE A 94 17.72 4.60 0.84
N LYS A 95 16.46 5.05 0.84
CA LYS A 95 15.32 4.30 0.25
C LYS A 95 15.47 4.13 -1.27
N ILE A 96 15.99 5.14 -1.97
CA ILE A 96 16.34 5.06 -3.40
C ILE A 96 17.51 4.09 -3.64
N GLN A 97 18.55 4.10 -2.79
CA GLN A 97 19.68 3.16 -2.87
C GLN A 97 19.26 1.71 -2.64
N LYS A 98 18.40 1.41 -1.64
CA LYS A 98 17.88 0.05 -1.42
C LYS A 98 17.07 -0.43 -2.64
N LEU A 99 16.26 0.44 -3.26
CA LEU A 99 15.54 0.11 -4.50
C LEU A 99 16.49 -0.09 -5.71
N LYS A 100 17.50 0.75 -5.86
CA LYS A 100 18.55 0.63 -6.88
C LYS A 100 19.24 -0.73 -6.79
N ASN A 101 19.76 -1.08 -5.62
CA ASN A 101 20.49 -2.34 -5.41
C ASN A 101 19.62 -3.57 -5.72
N PHE A 102 18.33 -3.50 -5.42
CA PHE A 102 17.37 -4.54 -5.80
C PHE A 102 17.18 -4.62 -7.33
N LEU A 103 17.02 -3.50 -8.03
CA LEU A 103 16.90 -3.48 -9.49
C LEU A 103 18.18 -3.92 -10.22
N GLU A 104 19.36 -3.60 -9.68
CA GLU A 104 20.66 -4.08 -10.18
C GLU A 104 20.84 -5.60 -10.05
N ASN A 105 20.14 -6.23 -9.11
CA ASN A 105 20.06 -7.70 -9.05
C ASN A 105 18.96 -8.24 -9.96
N THR A 106 17.82 -7.56 -10.04
CA THR A 106 16.69 -7.93 -10.91
C THR A 106 17.08 -7.95 -12.39
N ILE A 107 17.92 -7.02 -12.85
CA ILE A 107 18.38 -6.93 -14.26
C ILE A 107 19.23 -8.14 -14.72
N LYS A 108 19.78 -8.91 -13.77
CA LYS A 108 20.56 -10.13 -14.03
C LYS A 108 19.66 -11.34 -14.33
N SER A 109 18.36 -11.24 -14.03
CA SER A 109 17.36 -12.28 -14.32
C SER A 109 16.86 -12.24 -15.78
N HIS A 110 16.09 -13.25 -16.17
CA HIS A 110 15.49 -13.37 -17.50
C HIS A 110 14.28 -12.44 -17.68
N LEU A 111 14.53 -11.14 -17.78
CA LEU A 111 13.53 -10.11 -18.06
C LEU A 111 13.16 -10.04 -19.56
N LYS A 112 11.92 -9.60 -19.84
CA LYS A 112 11.53 -9.19 -21.20
C LYS A 112 12.36 -7.96 -21.62
N PRO A 113 12.70 -7.79 -22.92
CA PRO A 113 13.52 -6.66 -23.38
C PRO A 113 12.95 -5.28 -23.00
N VAL A 114 11.62 -5.12 -23.04
CA VAL A 114 10.94 -3.87 -22.64
C VAL A 114 11.19 -3.57 -21.16
N ASP A 115 10.93 -4.53 -20.28
CA ASP A 115 11.13 -4.40 -18.83
C ASP A 115 12.59 -4.13 -18.47
N LYS A 116 13.52 -4.84 -19.14
CA LYS A 116 14.96 -4.65 -18.97
C LYS A 116 15.38 -3.22 -19.36
N ASN A 117 14.89 -2.71 -20.49
CA ASN A 117 15.15 -1.35 -20.93
C ASN A 117 14.58 -0.31 -19.95
N THR A 118 13.35 -0.50 -19.47
CA THR A 118 12.76 0.39 -18.45
C THR A 118 13.59 0.38 -17.16
N ILE A 119 13.99 -0.79 -16.66
CA ILE A 119 14.83 -0.89 -15.46
C ILE A 119 16.20 -0.20 -15.66
N ILE A 120 16.81 -0.30 -16.85
CA ILE A 120 18.05 0.46 -17.17
C ILE A 120 17.82 1.97 -17.06
N VAL A 121 16.69 2.47 -17.55
CA VAL A 121 16.36 3.91 -17.44
C VAL A 121 16.10 4.31 -15.99
N LEU A 122 15.35 3.51 -15.22
CA LEU A 122 15.15 3.73 -13.79
C LEU A 122 16.49 3.79 -13.02
N LEU A 123 17.42 2.86 -13.30
CA LEU A 123 18.75 2.85 -12.69
C LEU A 123 19.58 4.10 -13.04
N ARG A 124 19.45 4.63 -14.27
CA ARG A 124 20.09 5.91 -14.65
C ARG A 124 19.51 7.09 -13.86
N VAL A 125 18.19 7.16 -13.72
CA VAL A 125 17.51 8.21 -12.92
C VAL A 125 17.94 8.11 -11.45
N MET A 126 17.95 6.92 -10.86
CA MET A 126 18.41 6.72 -9.48
C MET A 126 19.87 7.14 -9.29
N ASN A 127 20.77 6.75 -10.21
CA ASN A 127 22.18 7.14 -10.16
C ASN A 127 22.36 8.66 -10.24
N GLN A 128 21.61 9.36 -11.09
CA GLN A 128 21.65 10.81 -11.18
C GLN A 128 21.20 11.44 -9.85
N ILE A 129 20.05 11.04 -9.31
CA ILE A 129 19.50 11.62 -8.06
C ILE A 129 20.34 11.32 -6.82
N ILE A 130 21.04 10.18 -6.78
CA ILE A 130 21.98 9.87 -5.68
C ILE A 130 23.21 10.80 -5.72
N ILE A 131 23.60 11.29 -6.89
CA ILE A 131 24.76 12.19 -7.08
C ILE A 131 24.34 13.66 -6.93
N ASP A 132 23.21 14.04 -7.54
CA ASP A 132 22.68 15.39 -7.57
C ASP A 132 21.15 15.38 -7.36
N TYR A 133 20.73 15.86 -6.19
CA TYR A 133 19.33 16.08 -5.80
C TYR A 133 18.95 17.57 -5.81
N SER A 134 19.60 18.38 -6.66
CA SER A 134 19.15 19.74 -6.96
C SER A 134 17.69 19.78 -7.45
N ASP A 135 17.01 20.91 -7.27
CA ASP A 135 15.61 21.07 -7.66
C ASP A 135 15.39 20.85 -9.17
N GLU A 136 16.35 21.29 -9.99
CA GLU A 136 16.39 21.04 -11.43
C GLU A 136 16.55 19.55 -11.75
N SER A 137 17.51 18.86 -11.11
CA SER A 137 17.74 17.42 -11.30
C SER A 137 16.52 16.58 -10.89
N LEU A 138 15.88 16.92 -9.77
CA LEU A 138 14.63 16.29 -9.31
C LEU A 138 13.46 16.56 -10.27
N THR A 139 13.26 17.80 -10.70
CA THR A 139 12.22 18.16 -11.67
C THR A 139 12.39 17.40 -12.99
N ASN A 140 13.62 17.36 -13.52
CA ASN A 140 13.95 16.63 -14.74
C ASN A 140 13.72 15.12 -14.60
N ALA A 141 14.07 14.54 -13.45
CA ALA A 141 13.80 13.14 -13.14
C ALA A 141 12.29 12.84 -13.04
N THR A 142 11.51 13.69 -12.38
CA THR A 142 10.05 13.56 -12.26
C THR A 142 9.37 13.65 -13.64
N ILE A 143 9.78 14.59 -14.50
CA ILE A 143 9.30 14.67 -15.90
C ILE A 143 9.64 13.40 -16.68
N SER A 144 10.88 12.92 -16.56
CA SER A 144 11.34 11.69 -17.22
C SER A 144 10.51 10.46 -16.79
N LEU A 145 10.24 10.31 -15.50
CA LEU A 145 9.41 9.21 -14.99
C LEU A 145 7.95 9.30 -15.43
N ASN A 146 7.35 10.50 -15.46
CA ASN A 146 5.99 10.67 -15.98
C ASN A 146 5.89 10.22 -17.45
N GLY A 147 6.82 10.67 -18.31
CA GLY A 147 6.87 10.24 -19.72
C GLY A 147 7.05 8.73 -19.89
N ILE A 148 7.79 8.08 -18.98
CA ILE A 148 7.89 6.61 -18.93
C ILE A 148 6.57 5.98 -18.50
N MET A 149 5.91 6.49 -17.44
CA MET A 149 4.64 5.96 -16.92
C MET A 149 3.51 6.01 -17.95
N GLU A 150 3.37 7.13 -18.67
CA GLU A 150 2.35 7.32 -19.71
C GLU A 150 2.54 6.35 -20.90
N ASN A 151 3.80 6.09 -21.28
CA ASN A 151 4.15 5.28 -22.45
C ASN A 151 4.51 3.84 -22.10
N PHE A 152 4.33 3.41 -20.85
CA PHE A 152 4.80 2.11 -20.38
C PHE A 152 4.01 0.93 -20.99
N ARG A 153 4.73 0.01 -21.64
CA ARG A 153 4.17 -1.22 -22.28
C ARG A 153 4.76 -2.53 -21.76
N GLY A 154 5.44 -2.49 -20.61
CA GLY A 154 6.06 -3.67 -19.99
C GLY A 154 5.12 -4.44 -19.05
N THR A 155 5.69 -5.24 -18.15
CA THR A 155 4.96 -6.01 -17.15
C THR A 155 4.54 -5.15 -15.94
N PHE A 156 3.46 -5.58 -15.29
CA PHE A 156 2.92 -4.92 -14.09
C PHE A 156 3.95 -4.80 -12.95
N ASN A 157 4.82 -5.80 -12.77
CA ASN A 157 5.86 -5.75 -11.73
C ASN A 157 6.87 -4.63 -12.00
N THR A 158 7.30 -4.45 -13.25
CA THR A 158 8.17 -3.33 -13.61
C THR A 158 7.44 -1.99 -13.43
N ARG A 159 6.13 -1.92 -13.71
CA ARG A 159 5.32 -0.72 -13.42
C ARG A 159 5.31 -0.32 -11.95
N ILE A 160 5.17 -1.30 -11.02
CA ILE A 160 5.26 -1.05 -9.58
C ILE A 160 6.60 -0.37 -9.22
N TYR A 161 7.71 -0.79 -9.83
CA TYR A 161 9.02 -0.18 -9.56
C TYR A 161 9.15 1.26 -10.09
N ILE A 162 8.46 1.60 -11.19
CA ILE A 162 8.36 2.99 -11.69
C ILE A 162 7.55 3.84 -10.71
N GLU A 163 6.33 3.41 -10.38
CA GLU A 163 5.41 4.11 -9.46
C GLU A 163 6.03 4.30 -8.07
N ARG A 164 6.81 3.32 -7.60
CA ARG A 164 7.56 3.40 -6.36
C ARG A 164 8.69 4.44 -6.43
N LEU A 165 9.52 4.43 -7.47
CA LEU A 165 10.58 5.44 -7.61
C LEU A 165 9.97 6.85 -7.69
N PHE A 166 8.88 7.00 -8.45
CA PHE A 166 8.14 8.27 -8.55
C PHE A 166 7.66 8.78 -7.19
N SER A 167 7.10 7.90 -6.35
CA SER A 167 6.71 8.23 -4.97
C SER A 167 7.90 8.64 -4.08
N LEU A 168 9.05 8.00 -4.24
CA LEU A 168 10.28 8.38 -3.53
C LEU A 168 10.81 9.74 -3.98
N LEU A 169 10.84 10.02 -5.30
CA LEU A 169 11.27 11.32 -5.82
C LEU A 169 10.37 12.46 -5.35
N ASN A 170 9.04 12.30 -5.45
CA ASN A 170 8.08 13.29 -4.97
C ASN A 170 8.18 13.57 -3.46
N SER A 171 8.71 12.62 -2.69
CA SER A 171 8.92 12.78 -1.25
C SER A 171 10.26 13.46 -0.96
N LEU A 172 11.31 13.08 -1.68
CA LEU A 172 12.61 13.76 -1.66
C LEU A 172 12.50 15.24 -2.07
N GLU A 173 11.79 15.54 -3.16
CA GLU A 173 11.55 16.90 -3.65
C GLU A 173 10.91 17.80 -2.59
N LYS A 174 9.88 17.29 -1.88
CA LYS A 174 9.26 18.01 -0.75
C LYS A 174 10.24 18.31 0.37
N VAL A 175 11.10 17.35 0.73
CA VAL A 175 12.11 17.54 1.78
C VAL A 175 13.22 18.50 1.33
N VAL A 176 13.65 18.45 0.08
CA VAL A 176 14.64 19.39 -0.49
C VAL A 176 14.08 20.81 -0.52
N LYS A 177 12.85 21.03 -1.00
CA LYS A 177 12.19 22.35 -1.00
C LYS A 177 12.02 22.90 0.41
N ASN A 178 11.46 22.12 1.33
CA ASN A 178 11.34 22.50 2.75
C ASN A 178 12.70 22.91 3.35
N ASN A 179 13.79 22.21 3.00
CA ASN A 179 15.14 22.51 3.49
C ASN A 179 15.79 23.74 2.82
N GLN A 180 15.33 24.13 1.63
CA GLN A 180 15.74 25.38 0.97
C GLN A 180 14.96 26.58 1.52
N ASP A 181 13.65 26.44 1.74
CA ASP A 181 12.81 27.48 2.35
C ASP A 181 13.34 27.88 3.75
N ILE A 182 13.74 26.89 4.56
CA ILE A 182 14.36 27.10 5.89
C ILE A 182 15.71 27.84 5.80
N LYS A 183 16.40 27.81 4.66
CA LYS A 183 17.69 28.49 4.44
C LYS A 183 17.55 29.88 3.82
N ASN A 184 16.49 30.12 3.07
CA ASN A 184 16.30 31.35 2.29
C ASN A 184 15.44 32.40 3.02
N ASP A 185 14.48 31.98 3.86
CA ASP A 185 13.73 32.89 4.72
C ASP A 185 14.43 33.19 6.04
N ASP A 186 14.09 34.33 6.64
CA ASP A 186 14.65 34.91 7.86
C ASP A 186 14.49 33.97 9.08
N ALA A 187 15.40 32.99 9.21
CA ALA A 187 15.23 31.79 10.01
C ALA A 187 14.99 32.03 11.52
N LYS A 188 15.19 33.25 12.02
CA LYS A 188 14.87 33.64 13.40
C LYS A 188 13.37 33.85 13.64
N GLU A 189 12.57 34.20 12.64
CA GLU A 189 11.11 34.39 12.78
C GLU A 189 10.38 33.05 12.73
N LEU A 190 10.59 32.27 11.66
CA LEU A 190 9.90 30.99 11.45
C LEU A 190 10.28 29.92 12.49
N ILE A 191 11.53 29.91 12.99
CA ILE A 191 11.90 29.06 14.13
C ILE A 191 11.21 29.55 15.41
N LYS A 192 11.09 30.86 15.69
CA LYS A 192 10.28 31.34 16.84
C LYS A 192 8.82 30.90 16.73
N VAL A 193 8.23 30.97 15.53
CA VAL A 193 6.83 30.58 15.29
C VAL A 193 6.62 29.06 15.44
N LYS A 194 7.51 28.20 14.93
CA LYS A 194 7.42 26.73 15.12
C LYS A 194 7.88 26.24 16.51
N THR A 195 8.75 26.97 17.20
CA THR A 195 9.22 26.60 18.57
C THR A 195 8.22 27.01 19.65
N ARG A 196 7.32 27.98 19.39
CA ARG A 196 6.21 28.33 20.29
C ARG A 196 5.30 27.12 20.59
N PRO A 197 4.61 26.50 19.62
CA PRO A 197 3.71 25.39 19.91
C PRO A 197 4.42 24.17 20.53
N THR A 198 5.69 23.91 20.23
CA THR A 198 6.47 22.85 20.90
C THR A 198 6.84 23.19 22.33
N LYS A 199 7.13 24.45 22.66
CA LYS A 199 7.31 24.90 24.06
C LYS A 199 5.99 24.89 24.82
N ASP A 200 4.90 25.35 24.21
CA ASP A 200 3.57 25.37 24.82
C ASP A 200 3.06 23.94 25.07
N LEU A 201 3.27 23.01 24.13
CA LEU A 201 3.02 21.57 24.31
C LEU A 201 3.89 20.95 25.40
N LYS A 202 5.16 21.37 25.52
CA LYS A 202 6.05 20.88 26.58
C LYS A 202 5.58 21.38 27.95
N ILE A 203 5.27 22.66 28.08
CA ILE A 203 4.68 23.26 29.30
C ILE A 203 3.37 22.54 29.66
N LYS A 204 2.52 22.24 28.68
CA LYS A 204 1.25 21.52 28.90
C LYS A 204 1.47 20.06 29.32
N THR A 205 2.47 19.38 28.75
CA THR A 205 2.87 18.02 29.16
C THR A 205 3.43 18.01 30.57
N ASP A 206 4.33 18.95 30.90
CA ASP A 206 4.93 19.06 32.23
C ASP A 206 3.88 19.46 33.29
N TYR A 207 2.92 20.31 32.94
CA TYR A 207 1.73 20.63 33.76
C TYR A 207 0.92 19.37 34.07
N PHE A 208 0.44 18.64 33.04
CA PHE A 208 -0.34 17.41 33.25
C PHE A 208 0.44 16.31 33.99
N LYS A 209 1.76 16.26 33.82
CA LYS A 209 2.63 15.35 34.58
C LYS A 209 2.66 15.73 36.06
N SER A 210 2.82 17.02 36.40
CA SER A 210 2.75 17.47 37.78
C SER A 210 1.36 17.29 38.40
N GLU A 211 0.29 17.47 37.63
CA GLU A 211 -1.08 17.22 38.07
C GLU A 211 -1.33 15.74 38.35
N LYS A 212 -0.86 14.85 37.47
CA LYS A 212 -0.85 13.40 37.71
C LYS A 212 -0.09 13.07 38.99
N ASP A 213 1.13 13.57 39.18
CA ASP A 213 1.94 13.29 40.36
C ASP A 213 1.25 13.77 41.66
N ILE A 214 0.50 14.88 41.62
CA ILE A 214 -0.31 15.37 42.76
C ILE A 214 -1.50 14.44 43.04
N VAL A 215 -2.21 13.97 42.00
CA VAL A 215 -3.34 13.03 42.15
C VAL A 215 -2.88 11.66 42.65
N GLU A 216 -1.79 11.13 42.12
CA GLU A 216 -1.19 9.85 42.51
C GLU A 216 -0.69 9.91 43.98
N ASN A 217 -0.05 11.01 44.39
CA ASN A 217 0.30 11.24 45.79
C ASN A 217 -0.91 11.40 46.74
N LYS A 218 -2.05 11.93 46.27
CA LYS A 218 -3.28 11.98 47.07
C LYS A 218 -3.87 10.57 47.25
N PHE A 219 -3.90 9.76 46.19
CA PHE A 219 -4.35 8.37 46.26
C PHE A 219 -3.50 7.54 47.24
N LEU A 220 -2.16 7.60 47.09
CA LEU A 220 -1.22 6.88 47.95
C LEU A 220 -1.22 7.35 49.42
N ARG A 221 -1.72 8.55 49.72
CA ARG A 221 -1.92 9.04 51.10
C ARG A 221 -3.26 8.59 51.69
N ASN A 222 -4.34 8.54 50.90
CA ASN A 222 -5.63 8.03 51.38
C ASN A 222 -5.58 6.51 51.67
N ASP A 223 -4.75 5.74 50.97
CA ASP A 223 -4.65 4.29 51.18
C ASP A 223 -3.85 3.89 52.46
N ARG A 224 -3.37 4.87 53.24
CA ARG A 224 -2.70 4.65 54.54
C ARG A 224 -3.60 4.84 55.76
N SER A 225 -4.83 5.34 55.60
CA SER A 225 -5.81 5.29 56.70
C SER A 225 -6.39 3.88 56.83
N LYS A 226 -5.64 2.99 57.51
CA LYS A 226 -6.19 1.75 58.07
C LYS A 226 -7.39 2.09 58.96
N SER A 227 -8.61 1.92 58.47
CA SER A 227 -9.77 1.88 59.36
C SER A 227 -9.68 0.60 60.22
N PRO A 228 -9.98 0.64 61.53
CA PRO A 228 -9.93 -0.56 62.36
C PRO A 228 -11.09 -1.54 62.11
N TYR A 229 -12.04 -1.17 61.24
CA TYR A 229 -13.25 -1.93 60.97
C TYR A 229 -13.39 -2.17 59.47
N GLY A 230 -12.90 -3.33 59.05
CA GLY A 230 -13.14 -3.85 57.71
C GLY A 230 -14.62 -4.10 57.50
N LYS A 231 -15.31 -3.13 56.87
CA LYS A 231 -16.56 -3.37 56.15
C LYS A 231 -16.25 -3.28 54.67
N LYS A 232 -16.58 -4.33 53.93
CA LYS A 232 -16.69 -4.28 52.48
C LYS A 232 -17.70 -3.18 52.16
N ILE A 233 -17.29 -2.18 51.40
CA ILE A 233 -18.24 -1.26 50.78
C ILE A 233 -18.67 -1.95 49.49
N GLU A 234 -19.91 -2.45 49.52
CA GLU A 234 -20.60 -2.94 48.34
C GLU A 234 -20.84 -1.78 47.36
N ASP A 235 -20.97 -2.10 46.08
CA ASP A 235 -21.07 -1.12 45.01
C ASP A 235 -22.25 -0.16 45.23
N ILE A 236 -21.95 1.15 45.28
CA ILE A 236 -22.96 2.20 45.28
C ILE A 236 -23.03 2.77 43.87
N ASP A 237 -24.08 2.36 43.18
CA ASP A 237 -24.59 2.99 41.97
C ASP A 237 -25.15 4.38 42.30
N SER A 238 -24.75 5.40 41.55
CA SER A 238 -25.42 6.71 41.55
C SER A 238 -25.09 7.53 40.31
N ASP A 239 -26.00 7.49 39.35
CA ASP A 239 -26.24 8.59 38.40
C ASP A 239 -26.18 9.96 39.09
N LEU A 240 -25.42 10.91 38.51
CA LEU A 240 -25.74 12.34 38.30
C LEU A 240 -24.48 13.20 38.06
N GLY A 241 -24.41 13.92 36.93
CA GLY A 241 -23.38 14.95 36.67
C GLY A 241 -22.82 14.95 35.24
N SER A 242 -23.56 15.37 34.22
CA SER A 242 -23.75 16.77 33.80
C SER A 242 -22.57 17.46 33.08
N LYS A 243 -22.55 17.31 31.75
CA LYS A 243 -22.40 18.35 30.70
C LYS A 243 -21.11 19.19 30.56
N LYS A 244 -20.62 19.22 29.29
CA LYS A 244 -19.70 20.18 28.63
C LYS A 244 -18.21 20.09 29.07
N SER A 245 -17.18 20.40 28.26
CA SER A 245 -17.01 20.64 26.80
C SER A 245 -15.49 20.91 26.53
N ASP A 246 -14.84 20.62 25.40
CA ASP A 246 -15.29 20.02 24.14
C ASP A 246 -14.13 19.46 23.26
N CYS A 247 -14.48 18.86 22.12
CA CYS A 247 -13.69 18.71 20.88
C CYS A 247 -12.28 18.08 20.86
N SER A 248 -12.15 17.12 19.92
CA SER A 248 -10.92 16.63 19.26
C SER A 248 -9.97 15.69 20.02
N TRP A 249 -10.15 14.38 19.81
CA TRP A 249 -9.03 13.46 19.50
C TRP A 249 -9.55 12.13 18.93
N VAL A 250 -9.64 12.02 17.60
CA VAL A 250 -9.66 10.72 16.89
C VAL A 250 -8.73 10.83 15.68
N SER A 251 -7.43 10.82 15.97
CA SER A 251 -6.39 10.43 15.02
C SER A 251 -5.32 9.64 15.77
N THR A 252 -5.17 8.38 15.37
CA THR A 252 -3.96 7.57 15.60
C THR A 252 -3.63 7.20 17.05
N ALA A 253 -4.14 6.06 17.52
CA ALA A 253 -3.51 5.30 18.61
C ALA A 253 -3.52 3.80 18.27
N GLN A 254 -2.37 3.19 18.51
CA GLN A 254 -1.98 1.81 18.21
C GLN A 254 -2.98 0.77 18.73
N TYR A 255 -3.30 -0.22 17.88
CA TYR A 255 -3.96 -1.46 18.30
C TYR A 255 -2.91 -2.56 18.46
N ASP A 256 -2.34 -2.66 19.65
CA ASP A 256 -1.64 -3.88 20.07
C ASP A 256 -2.65 -4.99 20.30
N PHE A 257 -2.50 -6.10 19.57
CA PHE A 257 -3.31 -7.29 19.78
C PHE A 257 -2.82 -8.07 21.00
N SER A 258 -3.51 -7.91 22.13
CA SER A 258 -3.44 -8.87 23.24
C SER A 258 -4.85 -9.36 23.60
N PRO A 259 -5.13 -10.68 23.56
CA PRO A 259 -6.47 -11.19 23.74
C PRO A 259 -6.75 -11.52 25.21
N LEU A 260 -7.47 -10.65 25.92
CA LEU A 260 -8.11 -11.03 27.18
C LEU A 260 -9.54 -10.49 27.27
N THR A 261 -10.47 -11.40 27.52
CA THR A 261 -11.89 -11.16 27.73
C THR A 261 -12.16 -10.42 29.05
N ARG A 262 -12.92 -9.33 28.98
CA ARG A 262 -13.93 -8.98 29.98
C ARG A 262 -15.23 -8.65 29.25
N GLU A 263 -16.33 -9.24 29.69
CA GLU A 263 -17.63 -9.15 29.01
C GLU A 263 -18.55 -8.06 29.59
N ASP A 264 -18.07 -7.25 30.54
CA ASP A 264 -18.90 -6.31 31.34
C ASP A 264 -18.74 -4.80 31.01
N ASP A 265 -17.85 -4.40 30.09
CA ASP A 265 -17.63 -2.97 29.75
C ASP A 265 -18.23 -2.56 28.39
N MET A 266 -19.56 -2.72 28.23
CA MET A 266 -20.31 -2.12 27.11
C MET A 266 -20.64 -0.64 27.39
N SER A 267 -19.64 0.23 27.26
CA SER A 267 -19.78 1.69 27.34
C SER A 267 -19.18 2.40 26.12
N PRO A 268 -19.17 3.74 26.09
CA PRO A 268 -20.29 4.60 25.66
C PRO A 268 -20.50 4.64 24.12
N ILE A 269 -19.88 3.72 23.37
CA ILE A 269 -19.86 3.71 21.89
C ILE A 269 -21.28 3.60 21.31
N LEU A 270 -22.12 2.72 21.85
CA LEU A 270 -23.48 2.46 21.35
C LEU A 270 -24.36 3.72 21.38
N LYS A 271 -24.40 4.47 22.50
CA LYS A 271 -25.16 5.73 22.60
C LYS A 271 -24.76 6.79 21.57
N LYS A 272 -23.53 6.72 21.03
CA LYS A 272 -23.03 7.67 20.02
C LYS A 272 -23.32 7.25 18.58
N VAL A 273 -23.75 6.01 18.35
CA VAL A 273 -24.11 5.46 17.03
C VAL A 273 -25.59 5.72 16.70
N TYR A 274 -26.47 5.84 17.70
CA TYR A 274 -27.88 6.17 17.50
C TYR A 274 -28.12 7.61 16.96
N GLU A 275 -27.13 8.50 17.02
CA GLU A 275 -27.22 9.88 16.52
C GLU A 275 -26.52 10.09 15.16
N THR A 276 -25.92 9.06 14.55
CA THR A 276 -25.13 9.20 13.32
C THR A 276 -25.76 8.55 12.08
N CYS A 277 -25.29 9.00 10.91
CA CYS A 277 -25.74 8.61 9.58
C CYS A 277 -25.80 7.08 9.37
N ASP A 278 -26.75 6.61 8.55
CA ASP A 278 -26.91 5.19 8.14
C ASP A 278 -25.60 4.51 7.73
N GLU A 279 -24.66 5.27 7.16
CA GLU A 279 -23.33 4.78 6.79
C GLU A 279 -22.48 4.34 8.00
N ASP A 280 -22.57 5.04 9.13
CA ASP A 280 -21.76 4.75 10.32
C ASP A 280 -22.32 3.55 11.09
N MET A 281 -23.65 3.43 11.16
CA MET A 281 -24.33 2.19 11.55
C MET A 281 -23.89 1.00 10.67
N GLN A 282 -23.82 1.18 9.36
CA GLN A 282 -23.33 0.14 8.45
C GLN A 282 -21.85 -0.22 8.67
N LYS A 283 -20.98 0.78 8.88
CA LYS A 283 -19.56 0.56 9.21
C LYS A 283 -19.40 -0.21 10.52
N TYR A 284 -20.17 0.11 11.55
CA TYR A 284 -20.19 -0.61 12.83
C TYR A 284 -20.66 -2.06 12.67
N PHE A 285 -21.76 -2.31 11.96
CA PHE A 285 -22.21 -3.69 11.68
C PHE A 285 -21.14 -4.50 10.92
N TYR A 286 -20.43 -3.87 9.97
CA TYR A 286 -19.37 -4.53 9.21
C TYR A 286 -18.10 -4.79 10.03
N SER A 287 -17.75 -3.96 11.02
CA SER A 287 -16.62 -4.22 11.91
C SER A 287 -16.91 -5.40 12.85
N LEU A 288 -18.14 -5.50 13.39
CA LEU A 288 -18.61 -6.68 14.15
C LEU A 288 -18.53 -7.96 13.30
N CYS A 289 -19.02 -7.90 12.06
CA CYS A 289 -18.91 -9.01 11.10
C CYS A 289 -17.46 -9.43 10.84
N LEU A 290 -16.52 -8.47 10.77
CA LEU A 290 -15.11 -8.74 10.53
C LEU A 290 -14.45 -9.40 11.75
N GLY A 291 -14.68 -8.86 12.95
CA GLY A 291 -14.14 -9.42 14.19
C GLY A 291 -14.58 -10.87 14.42
N LEU A 292 -15.87 -11.16 14.20
CA LEU A 292 -16.39 -12.53 14.26
C LEU A 292 -15.80 -13.42 13.14
N LYS A 293 -15.70 -12.94 11.89
CA LYS A 293 -15.06 -13.72 10.81
C LYS A 293 -13.59 -14.05 11.09
N ILE A 294 -12.84 -13.16 11.72
CA ILE A 294 -11.46 -13.43 12.14
C ILE A 294 -11.46 -14.53 13.23
N LYS A 295 -12.28 -14.39 14.29
CA LYS A 295 -12.45 -15.37 15.39
C LYS A 295 -12.83 -16.76 14.88
N TYR A 296 -13.69 -16.85 13.86
CA TYR A 296 -14.12 -18.13 13.28
C TYR A 296 -13.17 -18.68 12.19
N SER A 297 -12.33 -17.86 11.55
CA SER A 297 -11.40 -18.35 10.52
C SER A 297 -10.37 -19.37 11.01
N GLN A 298 -10.11 -19.39 12.33
CA GLN A 298 -9.22 -20.33 13.01
C GLN A 298 -9.88 -21.67 13.38
N LYS A 299 -11.21 -21.81 13.26
CA LYS A 299 -11.95 -23.05 13.54
C LYS A 299 -12.49 -23.62 12.23
N GLU A 300 -12.19 -24.88 11.92
CA GLU A 300 -12.48 -25.52 10.62
C GLU A 300 -13.99 -25.67 10.27
N LYS A 301 -14.90 -25.14 11.10
CA LYS A 301 -16.34 -25.19 10.87
C LYS A 301 -16.75 -24.24 9.74
N GLY A 302 -16.86 -24.80 8.54
CA GLY A 302 -17.75 -24.33 7.47
C GLY A 302 -17.43 -22.96 6.86
N LYS A 303 -16.91 -22.95 5.63
CA LYS A 303 -16.72 -21.74 4.80
C LYS A 303 -18.05 -21.15 4.29
N VAL A 304 -19.01 -20.89 5.18
CA VAL A 304 -20.33 -20.34 4.85
C VAL A 304 -20.14 -18.90 4.35
N ARG A 305 -20.49 -18.67 3.08
CA ARG A 305 -20.35 -17.36 2.43
C ARG A 305 -21.55 -16.46 2.73
N LEU A 306 -21.58 -15.91 3.94
CA LEU A 306 -22.55 -14.89 4.35
C LEU A 306 -22.24 -13.52 3.74
N SER A 307 -23.28 -12.87 3.19
CA SER A 307 -23.19 -11.50 2.70
C SER A 307 -23.46 -10.49 3.81
N ASN A 308 -22.42 -9.75 4.24
CA ASN A 308 -22.56 -8.69 5.27
C ASN A 308 -23.68 -7.70 4.90
N ARG A 309 -23.80 -7.32 3.62
CA ARG A 309 -24.83 -6.39 3.13
C ARG A 309 -26.26 -6.94 3.28
N LYS A 310 -26.47 -8.25 3.08
CA LYS A 310 -27.77 -8.87 3.33
C LYS A 310 -28.07 -8.95 4.83
N MET A 311 -27.08 -9.35 5.64
CA MET A 311 -27.23 -9.44 7.09
C MET A 311 -27.55 -8.09 7.74
N PHE A 312 -26.87 -7.02 7.31
CA PHE A 312 -27.15 -5.66 7.76
C PHE A 312 -28.58 -5.24 7.41
N ARG A 313 -29.01 -5.44 6.16
CA ARG A 313 -30.40 -5.18 5.76
C ARG A 313 -31.39 -5.96 6.60
N GLN A 314 -31.18 -7.27 6.78
CA GLN A 314 -32.08 -8.09 7.60
C GLN A 314 -32.16 -7.59 9.05
N ALA A 315 -31.04 -7.20 9.66
CA ALA A 315 -31.03 -6.64 11.01
C ALA A 315 -31.87 -5.35 11.12
N ILE A 316 -31.74 -4.44 10.15
CA ILE A 316 -32.55 -3.21 10.06
C ILE A 316 -34.03 -3.53 9.76
N ASP A 317 -34.30 -4.37 8.75
CA ASP A 317 -35.66 -4.75 8.31
C ASP A 317 -36.43 -5.49 9.42
N THR A 318 -35.74 -6.18 10.34
CA THR A 318 -36.33 -6.86 11.50
C THR A 318 -36.28 -6.04 12.79
N GLY A 319 -35.73 -4.82 12.76
CA GLY A 319 -35.68 -3.93 13.91
C GLY A 319 -34.76 -4.40 15.05
N ILE A 320 -33.74 -5.21 14.76
CA ILE A 320 -32.78 -5.69 15.78
C ILE A 320 -31.92 -4.50 16.23
N PRO A 321 -31.85 -4.19 17.54
CA PRO A 321 -31.07 -3.07 18.05
C PRO A 321 -29.55 -3.33 17.91
N PRO A 322 -28.72 -2.30 17.70
CA PRO A 322 -27.25 -2.37 17.69
C PRO A 322 -26.61 -3.21 18.79
N GLU A 323 -27.17 -3.17 19.99
CA GLU A 323 -26.79 -3.99 21.16
C GLU A 323 -26.81 -5.50 20.85
N GLU A 324 -27.79 -5.96 20.08
CA GLU A 324 -28.01 -7.36 19.73
C GLU A 324 -27.37 -7.77 18.39
N TRP A 325 -26.72 -6.85 17.67
CA TRP A 325 -26.08 -7.18 16.38
C TRP A 325 -24.98 -8.23 16.55
N TYR A 326 -24.26 -8.25 17.67
CA TYR A 326 -23.25 -9.28 17.93
C TYR A 326 -23.86 -10.69 18.04
N SER A 327 -24.94 -10.85 18.80
CA SER A 327 -25.62 -12.14 18.98
C SER A 327 -26.30 -12.60 17.69
N PHE A 328 -26.93 -11.67 16.95
CA PHE A 328 -27.49 -11.93 15.62
C PHE A 328 -26.43 -12.38 14.60
N ILE A 329 -25.31 -11.66 14.45
CA ILE A 329 -24.25 -12.07 13.52
C ILE A 329 -23.66 -13.42 13.96
N ASN A 330 -23.51 -13.65 15.26
CA ASN A 330 -22.98 -14.90 15.80
C ASN A 330 -23.94 -16.09 15.58
N SER A 331 -25.26 -15.90 15.64
CA SER A 331 -26.23 -16.96 15.29
C SER A 331 -26.14 -17.28 13.79
N GLN A 332 -26.15 -16.28 12.92
CA GLN A 332 -26.04 -16.46 11.46
C GLN A 332 -24.75 -17.13 11.00
N ILE A 333 -23.64 -17.00 11.74
CA ILE A 333 -22.38 -17.71 11.44
C ILE A 333 -22.47 -19.20 11.81
N ASN A 334 -23.19 -19.56 12.87
CA ASN A 334 -23.30 -20.94 13.35
C ASN A 334 -24.44 -21.71 12.66
N ASP A 335 -25.58 -21.05 12.42
CA ASP A 335 -26.75 -21.58 11.70
C ASP A 335 -27.26 -20.51 10.71
N PRO A 336 -26.81 -20.55 9.44
CA PRO A 336 -27.05 -19.47 8.47
C PRO A 336 -28.43 -19.57 7.81
N ASP A 337 -29.23 -18.50 7.87
CA ASP A 337 -30.48 -18.40 7.09
C ASP A 337 -30.15 -18.61 5.59
N PRO A 338 -30.81 -19.56 4.89
CA PRO A 338 -30.65 -19.77 3.46
C PRO A 338 -30.79 -18.50 2.60
N LYS A 339 -31.56 -17.51 3.05
CA LYS A 339 -31.73 -16.20 2.39
C LYS A 339 -30.45 -15.36 2.43
N LEU A 340 -29.63 -15.49 3.47
CA LEU A 340 -28.40 -14.72 3.69
C LEU A 340 -27.17 -15.28 2.96
N LEU A 341 -27.24 -16.55 2.54
CA LEU A 341 -26.21 -17.18 1.74
C LEU A 341 -25.97 -16.40 0.43
N LEU A 342 -24.69 -16.25 0.09
CA LEU A 342 -24.28 -15.98 -1.28
C LEU A 342 -24.50 -17.27 -2.07
N GLY A 343 -25.30 -17.17 -3.13
CA GLY A 343 -25.50 -18.29 -4.06
C GLY A 343 -24.16 -18.78 -4.65
N PRO A 344 -24.14 -19.97 -5.28
CA PRO A 344 -22.92 -20.52 -5.87
C PRO A 344 -22.26 -19.47 -6.76
N PRO A 345 -20.92 -19.33 -6.71
CA PRO A 345 -20.23 -18.27 -7.41
C PRO A 345 -20.63 -18.29 -8.87
N ARG A 346 -21.32 -17.25 -9.33
CA ARG A 346 -21.67 -17.09 -10.74
C ARG A 346 -20.37 -17.18 -11.52
N LYS A 347 -20.15 -18.31 -12.20
CA LYS A 347 -19.06 -18.44 -13.18
C LYS A 347 -19.21 -17.22 -14.08
N ARG A 348 -18.16 -16.40 -14.19
CA ARG A 348 -18.14 -15.28 -15.13
C ARG A 348 -18.33 -15.88 -16.51
N THR A 349 -19.57 -15.87 -17.01
CA THR A 349 -19.84 -16.11 -18.42
C THR A 349 -19.13 -14.99 -19.13
N ASN A 350 -18.09 -15.33 -19.89
CA ASN A 350 -17.36 -14.36 -20.70
C ASN A 350 -18.36 -13.69 -21.63
N ILE A 351 -18.79 -12.47 -21.26
CA ILE A 351 -19.56 -11.61 -22.13
C ILE A 351 -18.60 -11.27 -23.26
N LYS A 352 -18.76 -11.97 -24.38
CA LYS A 352 -18.15 -11.56 -25.64
C LYS A 352 -18.83 -10.25 -26.02
N THR A 353 -18.23 -9.13 -25.64
CA THR A 353 -18.47 -7.86 -26.30
C THR A 353 -18.08 -8.03 -27.75
N LEU A 354 -19.08 -8.25 -28.60
CA LEU A 354 -18.96 -8.09 -30.05
C LEU A 354 -18.63 -6.62 -30.28
N GLN A 355 -17.35 -6.31 -30.44
CA GLN A 355 -16.92 -5.03 -31.01
C GLN A 355 -17.36 -5.01 -32.46
N SER A 356 -18.48 -4.34 -32.72
CA SER A 356 -18.85 -3.89 -34.06
C SER A 356 -17.85 -2.81 -34.48
N PHE A 357 -16.89 -3.18 -35.31
CA PHE A 357 -16.09 -2.20 -36.03
C PHE A 357 -16.93 -1.66 -37.17
N GLU A 358 -17.26 -0.36 -37.11
CA GLU A 358 -17.82 0.34 -38.26
C GLU A 358 -16.73 0.42 -39.34
N SER A 359 -16.99 -0.16 -40.52
CA SER A 359 -16.09 -0.05 -41.65
C SER A 359 -16.22 1.34 -42.28
N ILE A 360 -15.22 2.18 -42.11
CA ILE A 360 -15.10 3.42 -42.88
C ILE A 360 -14.91 3.04 -44.35
N ILE A 361 -15.89 3.36 -45.18
CA ILE A 361 -15.80 3.22 -46.64
C ILE A 361 -15.21 4.52 -47.17
N GLU A 362 -13.97 4.46 -47.67
CA GLU A 362 -13.38 5.59 -48.40
C GLU A 362 -14.02 5.68 -49.80
N GLU A 363 -14.84 6.69 -50.02
CA GLU A 363 -15.30 7.05 -51.36
C GLU A 363 -14.13 7.55 -52.19
N LYS A 364 -13.83 6.85 -53.30
CA LYS A 364 -12.88 7.34 -54.30
C LYS A 364 -13.51 8.46 -55.10
N THR A 365 -13.21 9.70 -54.73
CA THR A 365 -13.43 10.86 -55.61
C THR A 365 -12.52 10.74 -56.82
N ASN A 366 -13.10 10.44 -57.99
CA ASN A 366 -12.42 10.58 -59.27
C ASN A 366 -12.41 12.06 -59.67
N SER A 367 -11.22 12.63 -59.87
CA SER A 367 -10.98 13.95 -60.46
C SER A 367 -9.65 13.94 -61.18
#